data_AF-A0A945LES8-F1
#
_entry.id   AF-A0A945LES8-F1
#
_cell.length_a   1.000
_cell.length_b   1.000
_cell.length_c   1.000
_cell.angle_alpha   90.00
_cell.angle_beta   90.00
_cell.angle_gamma   90.00
#
_symmetry.space_group_name_H-M   'P 1'
#
loop_
_entity.id
_entity.type
_entity.pdbx_description
1 polymer ?
#
loop_
_entity_poly.entity_id
_entity_poly.type
_entity_poly.pdbx_seq_one_letter_code
_entity_poly.pdbx_strand_id
1 'polypeptide(L)'
;MARLIGVLLAITMAVAVPAQAQQSTYSQWNNPDSSAGDGKQTQAFIDKLNALVDRAEKARAADPTFLRDLRDLARGFDRPWHERVFDDEFLDGDYAKDPVWTVVSGKYWIERGWGLRSAIDPASNTNTANENTATSNEDKAAQIFGQILNQVLTRKKDGSGDTRSAEPKAAVIHAGAKVSNAFSMEADFSSWSKAGRLQFAVYQGNFRGAASPGYRLGYSPGGKLELLRVSRGGTSVVDRADAPYALEDKKVHRLVWSRHVDGRMTVTIDDKSVIDTTDRGFRDPFSGIALINVGGDYIIKKISMLGAP
;
A
#
# COMPACT_ATOMS: atom_id res chain seq x y z
N MET A 1 -4.96 85.95 -63.55
CA MET A 1 -4.44 85.75 -62.20
C MET A 1 -4.00 84.30 -62.03
N ALA A 2 -2.80 84.14 -61.46
CA ALA A 2 -2.31 83.02 -60.64
C ALA A 2 -2.59 81.56 -61.09
N ARG A 3 -1.51 80.88 -61.49
CA ARG A 3 -1.34 79.43 -61.23
C ARG A 3 -0.36 79.29 -60.08
N LEU A 4 -0.77 78.60 -59.02
CA LEU A 4 0.09 78.19 -57.92
C LEU A 4 -0.07 76.69 -57.71
N ILE A 5 1.09 76.06 -57.62
CA ILE A 5 1.39 74.63 -57.55
C ILE A 5 1.00 74.10 -56.17
N GLY A 6 0.31 72.96 -56.13
CA GLY A 6 0.00 72.22 -54.91
C GLY A 6 0.67 70.84 -54.93
N VAL A 7 1.64 70.68 -54.02
CA VAL A 7 2.44 69.49 -53.72
C VAL A 7 1.57 68.34 -53.20
N LEU A 8 1.79 67.11 -53.67
CA LEU A 8 1.21 65.90 -53.05
C LEU A 8 2.29 65.12 -52.28
N LEU A 9 2.02 64.94 -51.00
CA LEU A 9 2.82 64.24 -50.00
C LEU A 9 2.76 62.72 -50.21
N ALA A 10 3.90 62.04 -50.28
CA ALA A 10 3.98 60.58 -50.31
C ALA A 10 3.90 60.03 -48.87
N ILE A 11 2.84 59.29 -48.55
CA ILE A 11 2.69 58.55 -47.29
C ILE A 11 3.19 57.12 -47.54
N THR A 12 4.28 56.73 -46.90
CA THR A 12 4.77 55.35 -46.84
C THR A 12 3.93 54.55 -45.83
N MET A 13 3.08 53.65 -46.33
CA MET A 13 2.43 52.63 -45.50
C MET A 13 3.40 51.49 -45.21
N ALA A 14 3.74 51.29 -43.93
CA ALA A 14 4.39 50.08 -43.44
C ALA A 14 3.36 48.95 -43.38
N VAL A 15 3.50 47.96 -44.27
CA VAL A 15 2.71 46.72 -44.22
C VAL A 15 3.31 45.83 -43.14
N ALA A 16 2.63 45.72 -42.00
CA ALA A 16 2.95 44.73 -40.99
C ALA A 16 2.54 43.34 -41.51
N VAL A 17 3.52 42.53 -41.90
CA VAL A 17 3.30 41.11 -42.18
C VAL A 17 3.00 40.42 -40.85
N PRO A 18 1.88 39.69 -40.69
CA PRO A 18 1.68 38.89 -39.49
C PRO A 18 2.73 37.79 -39.47
N ALA A 19 3.61 37.83 -38.48
CA ALA A 19 4.48 36.71 -38.15
C ALA A 19 3.56 35.53 -37.76
N GLN A 20 3.45 34.53 -38.64
CA GLN A 20 2.88 33.25 -38.28
C GLN A 20 3.82 32.62 -37.25
N ALA A 21 3.45 32.72 -35.97
CA ALA A 21 4.11 32.01 -34.91
C ALA A 21 4.07 30.51 -35.25
N GLN A 22 5.26 29.92 -35.37
CA GLN A 22 5.45 28.48 -35.50
C GLN A 22 4.56 27.75 -34.49
N GLN A 23 3.69 26.88 -35.03
CA GLN A 23 2.92 25.91 -34.26
C GLN A 23 3.82 25.28 -33.21
N SER A 24 3.42 25.47 -31.95
CA SER A 24 4.07 24.86 -30.81
C SER A 24 4.00 23.35 -30.97
N THR A 25 5.11 22.74 -31.39
CA THR A 25 5.33 21.29 -31.44
C THR A 25 5.52 20.70 -30.05
N TYR A 26 4.69 21.14 -29.10
CA TYR A 26 4.56 20.52 -27.78
C TYR A 26 3.15 19.95 -27.71
N SER A 27 3.06 18.66 -28.06
CA SER A 27 1.92 17.85 -27.67
C SER A 27 1.78 17.94 -26.16
N GLN A 28 0.61 18.37 -25.70
CA GLN A 28 0.21 18.39 -24.30
C GLN A 28 0.49 17.00 -23.71
N TRP A 29 1.39 16.93 -22.73
CA TRP A 29 1.79 15.69 -22.07
C TRP A 29 0.54 15.04 -21.45
N ASN A 30 0.14 13.90 -21.99
CA ASN A 30 -1.02 13.15 -21.53
C ASN A 30 -0.57 12.27 -20.36
N ASN A 31 -1.19 12.46 -19.20
CA ASN A 31 -0.85 11.77 -17.96
C ASN A 31 -1.13 10.25 -18.10
N PRO A 32 -0.11 9.37 -18.04
CA PRO A 32 -0.26 7.93 -18.28
C PRO A 32 -1.00 7.16 -17.16
N ASP A 33 -1.46 7.84 -16.12
CA ASP A 33 -2.15 7.21 -14.97
C ASP A 33 -3.62 6.83 -15.24
N SER A 34 -4.12 6.97 -16.48
CA SER A 34 -5.57 6.90 -16.75
C SER A 34 -6.05 5.72 -17.59
N SER A 35 -5.21 4.75 -17.95
CA SER A 35 -5.71 3.54 -18.61
C SER A 35 -4.94 2.25 -18.30
N ALA A 36 -5.68 1.16 -18.05
CA ALA A 36 -5.14 -0.16 -17.76
C ALA A 36 -4.30 -0.79 -18.91
N GLY A 37 -4.25 -0.14 -20.09
CA GLY A 37 -3.39 -0.50 -21.22
C GLY A 37 -2.00 0.15 -21.19
N ASP A 38 -1.85 1.28 -20.48
CA ASP A 38 -0.62 2.09 -20.47
C ASP A 38 0.48 1.48 -19.59
N GLY A 39 0.12 0.69 -18.57
CA GLY A 39 1.08 0.07 -17.65
C GLY A 39 2.04 -0.90 -18.33
N LYS A 40 1.56 -1.71 -19.28
CA LYS A 40 2.42 -2.65 -20.02
C LYS A 40 3.40 -1.96 -20.97
N GLN A 41 2.96 -0.87 -21.61
CA GLN A 41 3.82 -0.08 -22.49
C GLN A 41 4.87 0.70 -21.69
N THR A 42 4.45 1.27 -20.56
CA THR A 42 5.33 1.93 -19.60
C THR A 42 6.38 0.95 -19.06
N GLN A 43 5.98 -0.26 -18.65
CA GLN A 43 6.92 -1.30 -18.21
C GLN A 43 7.90 -1.69 -19.32
N ALA A 44 7.41 -1.95 -20.53
CA ALA A 44 8.29 -2.27 -21.66
C ALA A 44 9.25 -1.12 -22.01
N PHE A 45 8.86 0.13 -21.81
CA PHE A 45 9.73 1.29 -21.94
C PHE A 45 10.81 1.31 -20.84
N ILE A 46 10.43 1.06 -19.59
CA ILE A 46 11.35 1.00 -18.45
C ILE A 46 12.36 -0.13 -18.62
N ASP A 47 11.93 -1.31 -19.08
CA ASP A 47 12.82 -2.45 -19.36
C ASP A 47 13.85 -2.09 -20.44
N LYS A 48 13.41 -1.43 -21.52
CA LYS A 48 14.29 -0.95 -22.58
C LYS A 48 15.25 0.14 -22.07
N LEU A 49 14.77 1.05 -21.23
CA LEU A 49 15.57 2.11 -20.62
C LEU A 49 16.66 1.50 -19.73
N ASN A 50 16.31 0.55 -18.86
CA ASN A 50 17.26 -0.16 -18.01
C ASN A 50 18.32 -0.90 -18.85
N ALA A 51 17.91 -1.59 -19.93
CA ALA A 51 18.86 -2.26 -20.83
C ALA A 51 19.78 -1.28 -21.59
N LEU A 52 19.33 -0.05 -21.86
CA LEU A 52 20.17 1.02 -22.41
C LEU A 52 21.17 1.54 -21.38
N VAL A 53 20.73 1.77 -20.15
CA VAL A 53 21.58 2.18 -19.03
C VAL A 53 22.68 1.14 -18.77
N ASP A 54 22.33 -0.15 -18.73
CA ASP A 54 23.29 -1.25 -18.55
C ASP A 54 24.38 -1.27 -19.63
N ARG A 55 24.00 -1.03 -20.89
CA ARG A 55 24.96 -0.98 -22.00
C ARG A 55 25.86 0.24 -21.91
N ALA A 56 25.30 1.41 -21.56
CA ALA A 56 26.07 2.63 -21.38
C ALA A 56 27.07 2.51 -20.21
N GLU A 57 26.67 1.85 -19.13
CA GLU A 57 27.52 1.56 -17.97
C GLU A 57 28.68 0.64 -18.36
N LYS A 58 28.40 -0.50 -19.02
CA LYS A 58 29.43 -1.45 -19.49
C LYS A 58 30.42 -0.83 -20.48
N ALA A 59 29.94 0.03 -21.38
CA ALA A 59 30.76 0.72 -22.36
C ALA A 59 31.47 1.97 -21.80
N ARG A 60 31.18 2.37 -20.55
CA ARG A 60 31.61 3.67 -19.97
C ARG A 60 31.27 4.85 -20.88
N ALA A 61 30.10 4.79 -21.52
CA ALA A 61 29.69 5.74 -22.55
C ALA A 61 28.99 7.00 -21.98
N ALA A 62 28.75 7.05 -20.67
CA ALA A 62 28.13 8.18 -19.98
C ALA A 62 28.67 8.31 -18.55
N ASP A 63 28.38 9.45 -17.92
CA ASP A 63 28.76 9.72 -16.54
C ASP A 63 28.09 8.72 -15.56
N PRO A 64 28.82 8.11 -14.61
CA PRO A 64 28.25 7.14 -13.67
C PRO A 64 27.15 7.70 -12.76
N THR A 65 27.18 9.00 -12.43
CA THR A 65 26.16 9.65 -11.62
C THR A 65 24.88 9.80 -12.42
N PHE A 66 24.98 10.30 -13.65
CA PHE A 66 23.84 10.41 -14.56
C PHE A 66 23.14 9.05 -14.80
N LEU A 67 23.90 7.98 -15.01
CA LEU A 67 23.34 6.63 -15.17
C LEU A 67 22.63 6.14 -13.91
N ARG A 68 23.12 6.51 -12.72
CA ARG A 68 22.48 6.21 -11.44
C ARG A 68 21.16 6.95 -11.31
N ASP A 69 21.16 8.26 -11.57
CA ASP A 69 19.97 9.11 -11.49
C ASP A 69 18.89 8.64 -12.48
N LEU A 70 19.28 8.24 -13.70
CA LEU A 70 18.37 7.69 -14.68
C LEU A 70 17.78 6.34 -14.24
N ARG A 71 18.57 5.50 -13.57
CA ARG A 71 18.11 4.23 -12.98
C ARG A 71 17.20 4.47 -11.77
N ASP A 72 17.45 5.51 -10.97
CA ASP A 72 16.56 5.94 -9.88
C ASP A 72 15.22 6.45 -10.44
N LEU A 73 15.26 7.25 -11.52
CA LEU A 73 14.05 7.72 -12.21
C LEU A 73 13.24 6.56 -12.78
N ALA A 74 13.88 5.65 -13.52
CA ALA A 74 13.23 4.48 -14.10
C ALA A 74 12.55 3.60 -13.03
N ARG A 75 13.21 3.40 -11.89
CA ARG A 75 12.65 2.68 -10.73
C ARG A 75 11.38 3.30 -10.17
N GLY A 76 11.21 4.61 -10.28
CA GLY A 76 9.97 5.29 -9.86
C GLY A 76 8.73 4.81 -10.61
N PHE A 77 8.90 4.43 -11.89
CA PHE A 77 7.82 3.98 -12.76
C PHE A 77 7.73 2.45 -12.90
N ASP A 78 8.71 1.71 -12.39
CA ASP A 78 8.73 0.25 -12.44
C ASP A 78 7.52 -0.30 -11.66
N ARG A 79 6.65 -1.04 -12.35
CA ARG A 79 5.45 -1.67 -11.79
C ARG A 79 5.35 -3.07 -12.39
N PRO A 80 6.20 -4.01 -11.96
CA PRO A 80 6.31 -5.34 -12.60
C PRO A 80 5.07 -6.22 -12.38
N TRP A 81 4.14 -5.80 -11.52
CA TRP A 81 2.90 -6.51 -11.24
C TRP A 81 1.77 -6.06 -12.17
N HIS A 82 1.22 -7.01 -12.94
CA HIS A 82 0.10 -6.75 -13.86
C HIS A 82 -0.91 -7.89 -13.92
N GLU A 83 -0.65 -9.02 -13.25
CA GLU A 83 -1.60 -10.12 -13.14
C GLU A 83 -2.48 -9.92 -11.91
N ARG A 84 -3.80 -9.87 -12.09
CA ARG A 84 -4.74 -9.84 -10.97
C ARG A 84 -4.81 -11.23 -10.35
N VAL A 85 -4.28 -11.36 -9.14
CA VAL A 85 -4.22 -12.64 -8.41
C VAL A 85 -5.24 -12.73 -7.27
N PHE A 86 -5.81 -11.59 -6.88
CA PHE A 86 -6.89 -11.50 -5.91
C PHE A 86 -7.71 -10.23 -6.13
N ASP A 87 -9.02 -10.29 -5.91
CA ASP A 87 -9.92 -9.14 -6.03
C ASP A 87 -11.20 -9.45 -5.27
N ASP A 88 -11.60 -8.55 -4.38
CA ASP A 88 -12.86 -8.64 -3.66
C ASP A 88 -13.38 -7.24 -3.32
N GLU A 89 -14.60 -6.94 -3.74
CA GLU A 89 -15.31 -5.68 -3.47
C GLU A 89 -16.44 -5.85 -2.44
N PHE A 90 -16.66 -7.08 -1.96
CA PHE A 90 -17.71 -7.45 -0.98
C PHE A 90 -19.14 -7.00 -1.37
N LEU A 91 -19.38 -6.73 -2.66
CA LEU A 91 -20.65 -6.22 -3.18
C LEU A 91 -21.73 -7.30 -3.27
N ASP A 92 -21.32 -8.56 -3.33
CA ASP A 92 -22.21 -9.72 -3.39
C ASP A 92 -22.84 -10.06 -2.04
N GLY A 93 -22.34 -9.47 -0.95
CA GLY A 93 -22.85 -9.68 0.40
C GLY A 93 -22.33 -10.94 1.09
N ASP A 94 -21.38 -11.66 0.49
CA ASP A 94 -20.90 -12.93 1.02
C ASP A 94 -19.39 -13.13 0.84
N TYR A 95 -18.62 -12.76 1.86
CA TYR A 95 -17.16 -12.99 1.88
C TYR A 95 -16.76 -14.47 1.86
N ALA A 96 -17.69 -15.42 2.00
CA ALA A 96 -17.38 -16.85 1.93
C ALA A 96 -17.38 -17.37 0.47
N LYS A 97 -17.57 -16.50 -0.53
CA LYS A 97 -17.66 -16.89 -1.93
C LYS A 97 -16.91 -15.92 -2.85
N ASP A 98 -16.17 -16.48 -3.80
CA ASP A 98 -15.59 -15.78 -4.96
C ASP A 98 -15.00 -14.37 -4.69
N PRO A 99 -13.92 -14.23 -3.90
CA PRO A 99 -13.08 -15.29 -3.33
C PRO A 99 -13.52 -15.78 -1.94
N VAL A 100 -13.14 -17.00 -1.59
CA VAL A 100 -13.49 -17.59 -0.28
C VAL A 100 -12.57 -17.08 0.83
N TRP A 101 -13.12 -16.30 1.75
CA TRP A 101 -12.48 -15.97 3.01
C TRP A 101 -12.82 -16.95 4.12
N THR A 102 -11.81 -17.36 4.88
CA THR A 102 -11.94 -18.26 6.03
C THR A 102 -11.67 -17.50 7.33
N VAL A 103 -12.66 -17.45 8.21
CA VAL A 103 -12.55 -16.85 9.55
C VAL A 103 -11.82 -17.81 10.48
N VAL A 104 -10.76 -17.33 11.12
CA VAL A 104 -9.99 -18.09 12.13
C VAL A 104 -10.45 -17.74 13.54
N SER A 105 -10.75 -16.47 13.80
CA SER A 105 -11.23 -16.00 15.09
C SER A 105 -12.01 -14.70 14.95
N GLY A 106 -12.78 -14.36 15.99
CA GLY A 106 -13.58 -13.15 16.02
C GLY A 106 -14.76 -13.18 15.06
N LYS A 107 -15.28 -11.99 14.73
CA LYS A 107 -16.46 -11.83 13.88
C LYS A 107 -16.14 -10.91 12.71
N TYR A 108 -16.62 -11.34 11.55
CA TYR A 108 -16.69 -10.58 10.31
C TYR A 108 -18.09 -10.71 9.74
N TRP A 109 -18.62 -9.62 9.21
CA TRP A 109 -19.93 -9.57 8.56
C TRP A 109 -19.89 -8.55 7.43
N ILE A 110 -20.79 -8.69 6.45
CA ILE A 110 -20.97 -7.66 5.45
C ILE A 110 -21.91 -6.59 5.99
N GLU A 111 -21.42 -5.36 6.04
CA GLU A 111 -22.22 -4.16 6.29
C GLU A 111 -22.77 -3.69 4.94
N ARG A 112 -24.10 -3.72 4.80
CA ARG A 112 -24.76 -3.50 3.50
C ARG A 112 -24.42 -2.12 2.93
N GLY A 113 -23.84 -2.11 1.73
CA GLY A 113 -23.43 -0.88 1.04
C GLY A 113 -22.09 -0.30 1.51
N TRP A 114 -21.41 -0.95 2.44
CA TRP A 114 -20.14 -0.49 3.02
C TRP A 114 -18.98 -1.46 2.80
N GLY A 115 -19.22 -2.78 2.98
CA GLY A 115 -18.23 -3.83 2.75
C GLY A 115 -18.04 -4.75 3.96
N LEU A 116 -16.90 -5.45 4.00
CA LEU A 116 -16.53 -6.38 5.08
C LEU A 116 -16.19 -5.61 6.36
N ARG A 117 -16.96 -5.80 7.42
CA ARG A 117 -16.76 -5.14 8.71
C ARG A 117 -16.24 -6.10 9.77
N SER A 118 -15.39 -5.57 10.65
CA SER A 118 -15.01 -6.20 11.90
C SER A 118 -14.98 -5.17 13.02
N ALA A 119 -15.71 -5.41 14.11
CA ALA A 119 -15.65 -4.59 15.31
C ALA A 119 -15.37 -5.45 16.55
N ILE A 120 -14.42 -4.98 17.36
CA ILE A 120 -14.02 -5.58 18.63
C ILE A 120 -13.91 -4.45 19.63
N ASP A 121 -14.69 -4.50 20.71
CA ASP A 121 -14.62 -3.51 21.78
C ASP A 121 -13.24 -3.62 22.49
N PRO A 122 -12.44 -2.54 22.53
CA PRO A 122 -11.18 -2.54 23.27
C PRO A 122 -11.37 -2.82 24.76
N ALA A 123 -12.54 -2.50 25.34
CA ALA A 123 -12.85 -2.77 26.75
C ALA A 123 -12.94 -4.29 27.03
N SER A 124 -13.34 -5.12 26.05
CA SER A 124 -13.30 -6.58 26.16
C SER A 124 -11.87 -7.15 26.23
N ASN A 125 -10.83 -6.35 25.92
CA ASN A 125 -9.42 -6.75 26.04
C ASN A 125 -8.83 -6.55 27.46
N THR A 126 -9.62 -6.07 28.41
CA THR A 126 -9.20 -5.89 29.81
C THR A 126 -9.23 -7.20 30.60
N ASN A 127 -8.29 -8.10 30.29
CA ASN A 127 -7.86 -9.11 31.25
C ASN A 127 -6.34 -9.00 31.44
N THR A 128 -6.00 -8.39 32.59
CA THR A 128 -4.70 -8.30 33.28
C THR A 128 -3.57 -7.52 32.62
N ALA A 129 -3.51 -6.20 32.88
CA ALA A 129 -2.26 -5.45 32.93
C ALA A 129 -1.97 -5.14 34.39
N ASN A 130 -1.03 -5.88 34.98
CA ASN A 130 -0.49 -5.59 36.30
C ASN A 130 0.50 -4.42 36.14
N GLU A 131 0.35 -3.39 36.98
CA GLU A 131 1.22 -2.22 37.03
C GLU A 131 2.66 -2.63 37.37
N ASN A 132 3.63 -2.22 36.54
CA ASN A 132 4.84 -1.51 36.95
C ASN A 132 5.90 -1.49 35.85
N THR A 133 6.38 -0.27 35.55
CA THR A 133 7.75 0.18 35.22
C THR A 133 7.82 1.16 34.04
N ALA A 134 8.42 2.30 34.34
CA ALA A 134 8.68 3.41 33.44
C ALA A 134 9.89 3.08 32.54
N THR A 135 9.62 2.88 31.26
CA THR A 135 10.56 2.86 30.13
C THR A 135 9.78 3.25 28.87
N SER A 136 10.50 3.82 27.89
CA SER A 136 9.97 4.54 26.71
C SER A 136 8.79 3.86 26.00
N ASN A 137 7.82 4.68 25.58
CA ASN A 137 6.53 4.28 25.01
C ASN A 137 6.63 3.57 23.65
N GLU A 138 7.75 3.69 22.94
CA GLU A 138 7.92 3.12 21.59
C GLU A 138 8.30 1.63 21.58
N ASP A 139 9.14 1.19 22.52
CA ASP A 139 9.51 -0.24 22.67
C ASP A 139 8.39 -1.07 23.31
N LYS A 140 7.51 -0.42 24.09
CA LYS A 140 6.34 -1.05 24.70
C LYS A 140 5.31 -1.47 23.68
N ALA A 141 5.11 -0.73 22.59
CA ALA A 141 4.15 -1.13 21.56
C ALA A 141 4.59 -2.46 20.90
N ALA A 142 5.85 -2.56 20.49
CA ALA A 142 6.42 -3.80 19.93
C ALA A 142 6.41 -4.97 20.94
N GLN A 143 6.69 -4.70 22.23
CA GLN A 143 6.59 -5.71 23.29
C GLN A 143 5.15 -6.16 23.57
N ILE A 144 4.19 -5.23 23.57
CA ILE A 144 2.75 -5.52 23.73
C ILE A 144 2.26 -6.36 22.54
N PHE A 145 2.72 -6.09 21.32
CA PHE A 145 2.42 -6.93 20.15
C PHE A 145 3.04 -8.33 20.26
N GLY A 146 4.28 -8.46 20.74
CA GLY A 146 4.92 -9.75 21.02
C GLY A 146 4.18 -10.54 22.10
N GLN A 147 3.65 -9.87 23.13
CA GLN A 147 2.93 -10.49 24.25
C GLN A 147 1.49 -10.87 23.88
N ILE A 148 0.76 -10.04 23.15
CA ILE A 148 -0.59 -10.38 22.65
C ILE A 148 -0.51 -11.50 21.61
N LEU A 149 0.49 -11.46 20.72
CA LEU A 149 0.76 -12.55 19.79
C LEU A 149 1.14 -13.84 20.52
N ASN A 150 2.05 -13.79 21.51
CA ASN A 150 2.40 -14.97 22.30
C ASN A 150 1.21 -15.53 23.08
N GLN A 151 0.33 -14.71 23.66
CA GLN A 151 -0.87 -15.19 24.36
C GLN A 151 -1.89 -15.85 23.43
N VAL A 152 -1.99 -15.42 22.17
CA VAL A 152 -2.82 -16.09 21.15
C VAL A 152 -2.19 -17.43 20.73
N LEU A 153 -0.87 -17.53 20.74
CA LEU A 153 -0.13 -18.76 20.37
C LEU A 153 -0.02 -19.78 21.49
N THR A 154 0.00 -19.37 22.76
CA THR A 154 0.23 -20.27 23.93
C THR A 154 -1.03 -20.89 24.52
N ARG A 155 -2.24 -20.51 24.11
CA ARG A 155 -3.51 -21.07 24.64
C ARG A 155 -3.72 -22.57 24.32
N LYS A 156 -2.77 -23.26 23.69
CA LYS A 156 -2.84 -24.70 23.41
C LYS A 156 -2.28 -25.59 24.54
N LYS A 157 -1.88 -25.08 25.72
CA LYS A 157 -1.20 -25.93 26.72
C LYS A 157 -1.62 -25.92 28.18
N ASP A 158 -2.60 -25.13 28.65
CA ASP A 158 -3.01 -25.21 30.06
C ASP A 158 -4.51 -25.46 30.20
N GLY A 159 -4.84 -26.68 30.63
CA GLY A 159 -6.17 -27.06 31.08
C GLY A 159 -6.34 -26.78 32.56
N SER A 160 -7.29 -25.92 32.91
CA SER A 160 -8.03 -25.92 34.18
C SER A 160 -9.23 -24.97 34.05
N GLY A 161 -10.38 -25.39 34.56
CA GLY A 161 -11.71 -24.89 34.19
C GLY A 161 -12.08 -23.49 34.68
N ASP A 162 -12.66 -22.71 33.76
CA ASP A 162 -13.89 -21.93 33.94
C ASP A 162 -14.46 -21.71 32.52
N THR A 163 -15.64 -22.27 32.21
CA THR A 163 -16.21 -22.27 30.86
C THR A 163 -17.08 -21.04 30.63
N ARG A 164 -16.49 -19.85 30.73
CA ARG A 164 -16.96 -18.69 29.97
C ARG A 164 -16.07 -18.58 28.76
N SER A 165 -16.62 -18.81 27.57
CA SER A 165 -15.93 -18.62 26.28
C SER A 165 -15.38 -17.20 26.23
N ALA A 166 -14.11 -17.01 26.61
CA ALA A 166 -13.47 -15.71 26.57
C ALA A 166 -13.51 -15.20 25.12
N GLU A 167 -14.08 -14.00 24.92
CA GLU A 167 -14.16 -13.40 23.60
C GLU A 167 -12.75 -13.35 22.96
N PRO A 168 -12.64 -13.66 21.66
CA PRO A 168 -11.37 -13.61 20.96
C PRO A 168 -10.81 -12.19 20.98
N LYS A 169 -9.58 -12.03 21.51
CA LYS A 169 -8.87 -10.74 21.60
C LYS A 169 -8.56 -10.11 20.23
N ALA A 170 -8.69 -10.89 19.16
CA ALA A 170 -8.51 -10.46 17.78
C ALA A 170 -9.46 -11.20 16.84
N ALA A 171 -9.96 -10.49 15.83
CA ALA A 171 -10.64 -11.07 14.69
C ALA A 171 -9.62 -11.28 13.58
N VAL A 172 -9.61 -12.48 13.01
CA VAL A 172 -8.66 -12.90 11.99
C VAL A 172 -9.42 -13.62 10.90
N ILE A 173 -9.21 -13.18 9.66
CA ILE A 173 -9.75 -13.79 8.45
C ILE A 173 -8.66 -13.85 7.38
N HIS A 174 -8.65 -14.89 6.56
CA HIS A 174 -7.68 -15.04 5.49
C HIS A 174 -8.30 -15.60 4.22
N ALA A 175 -7.66 -15.34 3.09
CA ALA A 175 -7.96 -15.96 1.82
C ALA A 175 -6.68 -16.54 1.19
N GLY A 176 -6.82 -17.62 0.43
CA GLY A 176 -5.72 -18.19 -0.35
C GLY A 176 -5.56 -17.43 -1.66
N ALA A 177 -4.32 -17.07 -2.01
CA ALA A 177 -4.00 -16.41 -3.27
C ALA A 177 -2.54 -16.67 -3.62
N LYS A 178 -2.24 -16.96 -4.89
CA LYS A 178 -0.86 -17.12 -5.36
C LYS A 178 -0.28 -15.73 -5.62
N VAL A 179 0.33 -15.14 -4.60
CA VAL A 179 0.92 -13.80 -4.70
C VAL A 179 2.42 -13.96 -4.90
N SER A 180 2.97 -13.46 -6.02
CA SER A 180 4.41 -13.53 -6.26
C SER A 180 5.19 -12.63 -5.28
N ASN A 181 6.52 -12.80 -5.23
CA ASN A 181 7.36 -12.02 -4.30
C ASN A 181 7.44 -10.53 -4.68
N ALA A 182 6.98 -10.16 -5.87
CA ALA A 182 6.74 -8.78 -6.27
C ALA A 182 5.23 -8.58 -6.52
N PHE A 183 4.63 -7.64 -5.80
CA PHE A 183 3.18 -7.46 -5.78
C PHE A 183 2.78 -6.02 -5.52
N SER A 184 1.51 -5.71 -5.78
CA SER A 184 0.83 -4.53 -5.26
C SER A 184 -0.52 -4.89 -4.71
N MET A 185 -0.72 -4.60 -3.43
CA MET A 185 -1.98 -4.71 -2.73
C MET A 185 -2.63 -3.33 -2.67
N GLU A 186 -3.90 -3.26 -3.07
CA GLU A 186 -4.74 -2.09 -2.87
C GLU A 186 -5.86 -2.45 -1.90
N ALA A 187 -6.15 -1.58 -0.95
CA ALA A 187 -7.29 -1.72 -0.06
C ALA A 187 -7.99 -0.37 0.15
N ASP A 188 -9.31 -0.38 0.02
CA ASP A 188 -10.16 0.75 0.41
C ASP A 188 -10.78 0.42 1.77
N PHE A 189 -10.52 1.25 2.78
CA PHE A 189 -10.99 0.98 4.13
C PHE A 189 -11.34 2.24 4.92
N SER A 190 -12.10 2.07 5.99
CA SER A 190 -12.44 3.14 6.93
C SER A 190 -12.21 2.71 8.37
N SER A 191 -11.74 3.63 9.22
CA SER A 191 -11.57 3.42 10.65
C SER A 191 -12.67 4.15 11.43
N TRP A 192 -13.37 3.42 12.29
CA TRP A 192 -14.54 3.89 13.04
C TRP A 192 -14.29 4.01 14.55
N SER A 193 -13.11 3.59 15.00
CA SER A 193 -12.70 3.63 16.40
C SER A 193 -11.41 4.39 16.59
N LYS A 194 -11.30 5.11 17.70
CA LYS A 194 -10.06 5.77 18.16
C LYS A 194 -9.12 4.82 18.91
N ALA A 195 -9.47 3.54 18.97
CA ALA A 195 -8.68 2.50 19.61
C ALA A 195 -8.57 1.30 18.68
N GLY A 196 -7.52 0.51 18.88
CA GLY A 196 -7.35 -0.73 18.14
C GLY A 196 -6.20 -0.77 17.14
N ARG A 197 -6.20 -1.81 16.33
CA ARG A 197 -5.28 -1.95 15.20
C ARG A 197 -5.84 -2.83 14.11
N LEU A 198 -5.79 -2.33 12.88
CA LEU A 198 -6.00 -3.11 11.68
C LEU A 198 -4.66 -3.55 11.10
N GLN A 199 -4.55 -4.78 10.62
CA GLN A 199 -3.39 -5.24 9.85
C GLN A 199 -3.85 -5.93 8.57
N PHE A 200 -3.22 -5.53 7.47
CA PHE A 200 -3.20 -6.28 6.22
C PHE A 200 -1.95 -7.14 6.18
N ALA A 201 -2.06 -8.40 5.77
CA ALA A 201 -0.94 -9.33 5.77
C ALA A 201 -0.86 -10.12 4.47
N VAL A 202 0.37 -10.38 4.01
CA VAL A 202 0.68 -11.45 3.06
C VAL A 202 1.46 -12.53 3.80
N TYR A 203 1.10 -13.80 3.62
CA TYR A 203 1.71 -14.90 4.37
C TYR A 203 2.25 -16.00 3.46
N GLN A 204 3.26 -16.74 3.92
CA GLN A 204 3.83 -17.91 3.26
C GLN A 204 3.43 -19.22 3.94
N GLY A 205 3.15 -20.23 3.11
CA GLY A 205 2.73 -21.55 3.57
C GLY A 205 1.30 -21.54 4.12
N ASN A 206 0.98 -22.52 4.95
CA ASN A 206 -0.34 -22.61 5.57
C ASN A 206 -0.54 -21.47 6.55
N PHE A 207 -1.71 -20.82 6.49
CA PHE A 207 -2.06 -19.80 7.45
C PHE A 207 -2.20 -20.41 8.85
N ARG A 208 -1.44 -19.86 9.80
CA ARG A 208 -1.39 -20.24 11.22
C ARG A 208 -1.79 -19.06 12.12
N GLY A 209 -2.66 -18.19 11.61
CA GLY A 209 -3.05 -16.97 12.30
C GLY A 209 -1.91 -15.96 12.40
N ALA A 210 -1.83 -15.28 13.53
CA ALA A 210 -0.92 -14.16 13.72
C ALA A 210 0.57 -14.54 13.87
N ALA A 211 0.96 -15.82 13.78
CA ALA A 211 2.36 -16.25 13.65
C ALA A 211 2.77 -16.66 12.23
N SER A 212 1.87 -16.56 11.26
CA SER A 212 2.17 -16.93 9.87
C SER A 212 3.35 -16.11 9.36
N PRO A 213 4.41 -16.75 8.82
CA PRO A 213 5.53 -16.04 8.23
C PRO A 213 5.07 -15.15 7.07
N GLY A 214 5.61 -13.94 6.98
CA GLY A 214 5.31 -13.00 5.91
C GLY A 214 5.45 -11.56 6.37
N TYR A 215 4.76 -10.64 5.69
CA TYR A 215 4.76 -9.23 6.04
C TYR A 215 3.38 -8.76 6.49
N ARG A 216 3.36 -7.71 7.31
CA ARG A 216 2.13 -7.03 7.73
C ARG A 216 2.28 -5.54 7.65
N LEU A 217 1.27 -4.89 7.11
CA LEU A 217 1.10 -3.46 7.22
C LEU A 217 0.02 -3.19 8.26
N GLY A 218 0.41 -2.55 9.37
CA GLY A 218 -0.49 -2.28 10.48
C GLY A 218 -0.77 -0.79 10.64
N TYR A 219 -2.04 -0.46 10.88
CA TYR A 219 -2.52 0.87 11.20
C TYR A 219 -3.14 0.88 12.61
N SER A 220 -2.68 1.80 13.45
CA SER A 220 -3.29 2.10 14.75
C SER A 220 -3.81 3.55 14.78
N PRO A 221 -4.99 3.81 15.38
CA PRO A 221 -5.52 5.15 15.55
C PRO A 221 -4.54 6.12 16.23
N GLY A 222 -4.64 7.40 15.91
CA GLY A 222 -3.56 8.37 16.15
C GLY A 222 -2.47 8.35 15.07
N GLY A 223 -2.71 7.59 13.99
CA GLY A 223 -1.97 7.67 12.74
C GLY A 223 -0.67 6.89 12.65
N LYS A 224 -0.49 5.89 13.51
CA LYS A 224 0.71 5.04 13.49
C LYS A 224 0.59 3.97 12.41
N LEU A 225 1.45 4.04 11.40
CA LEU A 225 1.61 3.03 10.37
C LEU A 225 2.96 2.32 10.53
N GLU A 226 2.95 0.99 10.52
CA GLU A 226 4.17 0.19 10.65
C GLU A 226 4.15 -0.99 9.68
N LEU A 227 5.27 -1.17 8.97
CA LEU A 227 5.54 -2.36 8.19
C LEU A 227 6.33 -3.35 9.06
N LEU A 228 5.78 -4.56 9.21
CA LEU A 228 6.32 -5.61 10.06
C LEU A 228 6.70 -6.82 9.22
N ARG A 229 7.78 -7.48 9.62
CA ARG A 229 8.17 -8.81 9.12
C ARG A 229 7.95 -9.83 10.22
N VAL A 230 7.14 -10.85 9.95
CA VAL A 230 6.90 -11.98 10.85
C VAL A 230 7.67 -13.18 10.33
N SER A 231 8.58 -13.71 11.12
CA SER A 231 9.42 -14.86 10.77
C SER A 231 9.34 -15.93 11.85
N ARG A 232 9.99 -17.09 11.63
CA ARG A 232 10.13 -18.11 12.68
C ARG A 232 10.85 -17.60 13.93
N GLY A 233 11.75 -16.62 13.77
CA GLY A 233 12.50 -16.00 14.87
C GLY A 233 11.72 -14.90 15.60
N GLY A 234 10.49 -14.61 15.20
CA GLY A 234 9.65 -13.56 15.76
C GLY A 234 9.34 -12.44 14.78
N THR A 235 8.79 -11.36 15.31
CA THR A 235 8.36 -10.18 14.56
C THR A 235 9.38 -9.07 14.69
N SER A 236 9.80 -8.48 13.56
CA SER A 236 10.64 -7.29 13.50
C SER A 236 9.90 -6.15 12.80
N VAL A 237 10.07 -4.93 13.27
CA VAL A 237 9.63 -3.75 12.50
C VAL A 237 10.61 -3.54 11.37
N VAL A 238 10.09 -3.47 10.15
CA VAL A 238 10.86 -3.14 8.94
C VAL A 238 10.96 -1.63 8.83
N ASP A 239 9.82 -0.94 8.96
CA ASP A 239 9.78 0.52 8.89
C ASP A 239 8.49 1.10 9.49
N ARG A 240 8.44 2.42 9.68
CA ARG A 240 7.29 3.18 10.20
C ARG A 240 7.12 4.47 9.42
N ALA A 241 5.89 4.97 9.35
CA ALA A 241 5.65 6.31 8.84
C ALA A 241 6.20 7.38 9.81
N ASP A 242 6.91 8.38 9.27
CA ASP A 242 7.49 9.48 10.05
C ASP A 242 6.43 10.42 10.64
N ALA A 243 5.33 10.60 9.93
CA ALA A 243 4.24 11.48 10.32
C ALA A 243 2.96 10.69 10.60
N PRO A 244 2.14 11.11 11.58
CA PRO A 244 0.86 10.47 11.84
C PRO A 244 -0.13 10.70 10.69
N TYR A 245 -0.81 9.64 10.28
CA TYR A 245 -1.93 9.67 9.32
C TYR A 245 -3.21 9.27 10.03
N ALA A 246 -3.95 10.23 10.61
CA ALA A 246 -5.22 9.93 11.27
C ALA A 246 -6.29 9.57 10.22
N LEU A 247 -6.84 8.36 10.33
CA LEU A 247 -7.84 7.78 9.41
C LEU A 247 -9.15 7.42 10.13
N GLU A 248 -9.23 7.69 11.44
CA GLU A 248 -10.38 7.47 12.32
C GLU A 248 -11.50 8.51 12.12
N ASP A 249 -11.68 8.98 10.89
CA ASP A 249 -12.66 9.99 10.50
C ASP A 249 -13.92 9.38 9.83
N LYS A 250 -13.99 8.04 9.78
CA LYS A 250 -15.07 7.23 9.19
C LYS A 250 -15.22 7.39 7.67
N LYS A 251 -14.26 8.02 6.99
CA LYS A 251 -14.21 8.07 5.54
C LYS A 251 -13.44 6.88 4.98
N VAL A 252 -13.69 6.61 3.70
CA VAL A 252 -12.95 5.61 2.95
C VAL A 252 -11.62 6.24 2.53
N HIS A 253 -10.53 5.57 2.88
CA HIS A 253 -9.16 5.88 2.48
C HIS A 253 -8.63 4.76 1.60
N ARG A 254 -7.80 5.13 0.63
CA ARG A 254 -7.14 4.17 -0.25
C ARG A 254 -5.72 3.92 0.24
N LEU A 255 -5.40 2.66 0.48
CA LEU A 255 -4.06 2.18 0.80
C LEU A 255 -3.50 1.42 -0.38
N VAL A 256 -2.28 1.74 -0.80
CA VAL A 256 -1.52 0.93 -1.74
C VAL A 256 -0.22 0.50 -1.10
N TRP A 257 0.01 -0.80 -1.04
CA TRP A 257 1.24 -1.40 -0.54
C TRP A 257 1.87 -2.25 -1.64
N SER A 258 3.04 -1.83 -2.10
CA SER A 258 3.79 -2.56 -3.12
C SER A 258 5.10 -3.14 -2.61
N ARG A 259 5.54 -4.20 -3.27
CA ARG A 259 6.84 -4.83 -3.10
C ARG A 259 7.44 -5.13 -4.47
N HIS A 260 8.66 -4.68 -4.71
CA HIS A 260 9.44 -5.04 -5.90
C HIS A 260 10.27 -6.30 -5.68
N VAL A 261 10.76 -6.86 -6.78
CA VAL A 261 11.56 -8.11 -6.82
C VAL A 261 12.85 -7.98 -5.98
N ASP A 262 13.39 -6.78 -5.87
CA ASP A 262 14.58 -6.48 -5.08
C ASP A 262 14.29 -6.32 -3.58
N GLY A 263 13.04 -6.44 -3.15
CA GLY A 263 12.59 -6.28 -1.78
C GLY A 263 12.28 -4.84 -1.37
N ARG A 264 12.37 -3.86 -2.28
CA ARG A 264 11.87 -2.50 -2.01
C ARG A 264 10.37 -2.56 -1.78
N MET A 265 9.89 -1.87 -0.75
CA MET A 265 8.48 -1.82 -0.37
C MET A 265 8.07 -0.37 -0.20
N THR A 266 6.95 0.00 -0.81
CA THR A 266 6.36 1.33 -0.63
C THR A 266 4.93 1.22 -0.13
N VAL A 267 4.51 2.19 0.67
CA VAL A 267 3.13 2.34 1.11
C VAL A 267 2.67 3.76 0.80
N THR A 268 1.51 3.88 0.19
CA THR A 268 0.80 5.15 0.04
C THR A 268 -0.56 5.09 0.72
N ILE A 269 -0.99 6.24 1.24
CA ILE A 269 -2.35 6.47 1.74
C ILE A 269 -2.88 7.70 1.02
N ASP A 270 -4.02 7.56 0.34
CA ASP A 270 -4.62 8.62 -0.48
C ASP A 270 -3.59 9.29 -1.39
N ASP A 271 -2.84 8.45 -2.12
CA ASP A 271 -1.76 8.80 -3.06
C ASP A 271 -0.53 9.48 -2.44
N LYS A 272 -0.48 9.68 -1.12
CA LYS A 272 0.70 10.19 -0.42
C LYS A 272 1.59 9.06 0.07
N SER A 273 2.87 9.07 -0.33
CA SER A 273 3.86 8.11 0.18
C SER A 273 4.09 8.30 1.68
N VAL A 274 4.04 7.19 2.42
CA VAL A 274 4.18 7.17 3.89
C VAL A 274 5.31 6.26 4.38
N ILE A 275 5.67 5.24 3.60
CA ILE A 275 6.78 4.32 3.87
C ILE A 275 7.48 4.05 2.53
N ASP A 276 8.80 4.09 2.53
CA ASP A 276 9.66 3.67 1.42
C ASP A 276 10.92 3.01 1.99
N THR A 277 10.99 1.69 1.89
CA THR A 277 12.00 0.90 2.58
C THR A 277 12.42 -0.30 1.74
N THR A 278 13.40 -1.06 2.21
CA THR A 278 13.85 -2.29 1.55
C THR A 278 14.04 -3.40 2.56
N ASP A 279 13.33 -4.52 2.36
CA ASP A 279 13.50 -5.72 3.16
C ASP A 279 13.51 -6.99 2.30
N ARG A 280 14.61 -7.73 2.42
CA ARG A 280 14.88 -8.97 1.66
C ARG A 280 14.69 -10.24 2.50
N GLY A 281 13.93 -10.14 3.59
CA GLY A 281 13.70 -11.24 4.54
C GLY A 281 12.91 -12.41 3.94
N PHE A 282 12.11 -12.16 2.90
CA PHE A 282 11.38 -13.18 2.16
C PHE A 282 11.71 -13.13 0.67
N ARG A 283 12.01 -14.29 0.08
CA ARG A 283 12.33 -14.44 -1.36
C ARG A 283 11.32 -15.30 -2.11
N ASP A 284 10.65 -16.22 -1.43
CA ASP A 284 9.64 -17.08 -2.04
C ASP A 284 8.30 -16.34 -2.24
N PRO A 285 7.40 -16.83 -3.11
CA PRO A 285 6.03 -16.35 -3.21
C PRO A 285 5.24 -16.45 -1.90
N PHE A 286 4.17 -15.68 -1.79
CA PHE A 286 3.20 -15.74 -0.71
C PHE A 286 1.99 -16.61 -1.12
N SER A 287 1.41 -17.26 -0.12
CA SER A 287 0.33 -18.23 -0.25
C SER A 287 -1.07 -17.62 -0.05
N GLY A 288 -1.14 -16.38 0.42
CA GLY A 288 -2.39 -15.64 0.48
C GLY A 288 -2.32 -14.36 1.29
N ILE A 289 -3.51 -13.83 1.55
CA ILE A 289 -3.72 -12.56 2.26
C ILE A 289 -4.54 -12.78 3.54
N ALA A 290 -4.34 -11.90 4.53
CA ALA A 290 -5.15 -11.93 5.75
C ALA A 290 -5.43 -10.52 6.27
N LEU A 291 -6.57 -10.40 6.95
CA LEU A 291 -6.96 -9.22 7.72
C LEU A 291 -6.97 -9.60 9.21
N ILE A 292 -6.41 -8.72 10.04
CA ILE A 292 -6.32 -8.92 11.48
C ILE A 292 -6.80 -7.63 12.15
N ASN A 293 -7.89 -7.72 12.90
CA ASN A 293 -8.38 -6.65 13.76
C ASN A 293 -8.05 -6.98 15.22
N VAL A 294 -7.23 -6.15 15.88
CA VAL A 294 -6.82 -6.31 17.29
C VAL A 294 -7.43 -5.16 18.11
N GLY A 295 -8.70 -5.29 18.43
CA GLY A 295 -9.49 -4.18 18.97
C GLY A 295 -9.75 -3.13 17.90
N GLY A 296 -10.90 -2.46 17.96
CA GLY A 296 -11.28 -1.42 17.01
C GLY A 296 -12.41 -1.84 16.07
N ASP A 297 -12.83 -0.90 15.24
CA ASP A 297 -13.95 -1.03 14.30
C ASP A 297 -13.49 -0.54 12.94
N TYR A 298 -13.45 -1.46 11.97
CA TYR A 298 -12.93 -1.24 10.64
C TYR A 298 -13.87 -1.82 9.60
N ILE A 299 -14.03 -1.11 8.49
CA ILE A 299 -14.73 -1.60 7.30
C ILE A 299 -13.74 -1.62 6.15
N ILE A 300 -13.61 -2.77 5.49
CA ILE A 300 -12.89 -2.95 4.24
C ILE A 300 -13.92 -2.97 3.12
N LYS A 301 -13.85 -1.97 2.24
CA LYS A 301 -14.73 -1.86 1.09
C LYS A 301 -14.22 -2.67 -0.10
N LYS A 302 -12.91 -2.70 -0.28
CA LYS A 302 -12.27 -3.42 -1.38
C LYS A 302 -10.90 -3.89 -0.94
N ILE A 303 -10.48 -5.03 -1.48
CA ILE A 303 -9.08 -5.43 -1.50
C ILE A 303 -8.76 -6.10 -2.83
N SER A 304 -7.66 -5.70 -3.44
CA SER A 304 -7.17 -6.30 -4.68
C SER A 304 -5.66 -6.50 -4.61
N MET A 305 -5.18 -7.50 -5.34
CA MET A 305 -3.78 -7.86 -5.40
C MET A 305 -3.36 -8.08 -6.84
N LEU A 306 -2.30 -7.39 -7.23
CA LEU A 306 -1.56 -7.65 -8.45
C LEU A 306 -0.27 -8.39 -8.13
N GLY A 307 0.08 -9.38 -8.94
CA GLY A 307 1.35 -10.09 -8.91
C GLY A 307 2.17 -9.84 -10.18
N ALA A 308 3.49 -9.97 -10.04
CA ALA A 308 4.39 -10.19 -11.17
C ALA A 308 4.24 -11.62 -11.72
N PRO A 309 4.43 -11.82 -13.04
CA PRO A 309 4.36 -13.13 -13.71
C PRO A 309 5.46 -14.12 -13.28
#